data_AF-N9RLV3-F1
#
_entry.id   AF-N9RLV3-F1
#
_cell.length_a   1.000
_cell.length_b   1.000
_cell.length_c   1.000
_cell.angle_alpha   90.00
_cell.angle_beta   90.00
_cell.angle_gamma   90.00
#
_symmetry.space_group_name_H-M   'P 1'
#
loop_
_entity.id
_entity.type
_entity.pdbx_description
1 polymer ?
#
loop_
_entity_poly.entity_id
_entity_poly.type
_entity_poly.pdbx_seq_one_letter_code
_entity_poly.pdbx_strand_id
1 'polypeptide(L)'
;MKATRLLALTDRRKHPHPAMFLHVYKAFFWCELIGGELKPSIETSEVGFFGRNELPPISTARVTEAQIHQFFELLQVLPEQTDFD
;
A
#
# COMPACT_ATOMS: atom_id res chain seq x y z
N MET A 1 -6.48 5.22 -13.56
CA MET A 1 -5.43 5.71 -12.64
C MET A 1 -4.13 5.88 -13.39
N LYS A 2 -3.21 6.72 -12.90
CA LYS A 2 -1.85 6.89 -13.43
C LYS A 2 -0.85 6.77 -12.28
N ALA A 3 0.13 5.88 -12.40
CA ALA A 3 1.23 5.81 -11.43
C ALA A 3 2.16 7.02 -11.63
N THR A 4 2.43 7.77 -10.56
CA THR A 4 3.24 8.99 -10.62
C THR A 4 4.57 8.86 -9.90
N ARG A 5 4.67 8.01 -8.86
CA ARG A 5 5.92 7.79 -8.11
C ARG A 5 5.98 6.40 -7.49
N LEU A 6 7.17 5.80 -7.46
CA LEU A 6 7.47 4.66 -6.61
C LEU A 6 7.84 5.19 -5.21
N LEU A 7 6.97 4.98 -4.23
CA LEU A 7 7.18 5.45 -2.87
C LEU A 7 8.18 4.56 -2.11
N ALA A 8 8.03 3.24 -2.24
CA ALA A 8 8.89 2.30 -1.55
C ALA A 8 9.06 0.99 -2.32
N LEU A 9 10.23 0.36 -2.18
CA LEU A 9 10.48 -1.02 -2.57
C LEU A 9 11.07 -1.79 -1.38
N THR A 10 10.26 -2.62 -0.75
CA THR A 10 10.60 -3.26 0.53
C THR A 10 10.76 -4.77 0.41
N ASP A 11 11.73 -5.35 1.10
CA ASP A 11 11.83 -6.80 1.31
C ASP A 11 10.77 -7.26 2.31
N ARG A 12 9.83 -8.10 1.88
CA ARG A 12 8.78 -8.66 2.72
C ARG A 12 9.32 -9.34 3.99
N ARG A 13 10.53 -9.89 3.99
CA ARG A 13 11.11 -10.56 5.17
C ARG A 13 11.58 -9.59 6.26
N LYS A 14 11.79 -8.32 5.93
CA LYS A 14 12.20 -7.27 6.88
C LYS A 14 11.02 -6.65 7.63
N HIS A 15 9.79 -7.01 7.26
CA HIS A 15 8.55 -6.50 7.83
C HIS A 15 7.75 -7.61 8.50
N PRO A 16 6.85 -7.30 9.46
CA PRO A 16 6.09 -8.30 10.23
C PRO A 16 4.95 -8.94 9.42
N HIS A 17 5.27 -9.50 8.26
CA HIS A 17 4.37 -10.30 7.46
C HIS A 17 4.37 -11.77 7.93
N PRO A 18 3.25 -12.51 7.78
CA PRO A 18 3.21 -13.95 8.06
C PRO A 18 4.29 -14.72 7.31
N ALA A 19 4.74 -15.86 7.84
CA ALA A 19 5.75 -16.68 7.19
C ALA A 19 5.36 -17.06 5.75
N MET A 20 6.32 -17.04 4.83
CA MET A 20 6.13 -17.39 3.43
C MET A 20 7.42 -18.03 2.91
N PHE A 21 7.27 -19.08 2.09
CA PHE A 21 8.41 -19.78 1.49
C PHE A 21 9.18 -18.89 0.50
N LEU A 22 8.45 -18.15 -0.32
CA LEU A 22 9.01 -17.27 -1.33
C LEU A 22 9.67 -16.04 -0.70
N HIS A 23 10.75 -15.58 -1.33
CA HIS A 23 11.31 -14.25 -1.09
C HIS A 23 10.63 -13.26 -2.03
N VAL A 24 10.09 -12.17 -1.49
CA VAL A 24 9.22 -11.25 -2.22
C VAL A 24 9.62 -9.83 -1.89
N TYR A 25 9.86 -9.03 -2.93
CA TYR A 25 9.91 -7.57 -2.81
C TYR A 25 8.54 -6.97 -3.13
N LYS A 26 8.19 -5.90 -2.42
CA LYS A 26 6.92 -5.19 -2.58
C LYS A 26 7.18 -3.76 -3.02
N ALA A 27 6.66 -3.41 -4.18
CA ALA A 27 6.70 -2.06 -4.72
C ALA A 27 5.38 -1.33 -4.40
N PHE A 28 5.46 -0.16 -3.77
CA PHE A 28 4.31 0.68 -3.43
C PHE A 28 4.35 1.96 -4.26
N PHE A 29 3.31 2.19 -5.06
CA PHE A 29 3.22 3.33 -5.97
C PHE A 29 2.21 4.37 -5.49
N TRP A 30 2.60 5.64 -5.55
CA TRP A 30 1.66 6.76 -5.51
C TRP A 30 1.01 6.88 -6.88
N CYS A 31 -0.32 6.93 -6.88
CA CYS A 31 -1.13 6.94 -8.08
C CYS A 31 -2.17 8.06 -8.01
N GLU A 32 -2.39 8.72 -9.14
CA GLU A 32 -3.45 9.70 -9.29
C GLU A 32 -4.68 9.04 -9.94
N LEU A 33 -5.85 9.30 -9.34
CA LEU A 33 -7.12 8.91 -9.93
C LEU A 33 -7.47 9.88 -11.05
N ILE A 34 -7.29 9.45 -12.31
CA ILE A 34 -7.61 10.24 -13.51
C ILE A 34 -9.07 10.10 -13.98
N GLY A 35 -9.90 9.40 -13.21
CA GLY A 35 -11.29 9.07 -13.54
C GLY A 35 -11.69 7.66 -13.11
N GLY A 36 -12.97 7.31 -13.33
CA GLY A 36 -13.59 6.06 -12.92
C GLY A 36 -14.41 6.20 -11.63
N GLU A 37 -15.09 5.12 -11.26
CA GLU A 37 -15.92 5.03 -10.05
C GLU A 37 -15.54 3.78 -9.27
N LEU A 38 -15.65 3.83 -7.94
CA LEU A 38 -15.45 2.66 -7.09
C LEU A 38 -16.55 1.64 -7.36
N LYS A 39 -16.19 0.46 -7.85
CA LYS A 39 -17.13 -0.63 -8.16
C LYS A 39 -16.55 -1.99 -7.72
N PRO A 40 -17.35 -2.85 -7.08
CA PRO A 40 -16.94 -4.22 -6.80
C PRO A 40 -16.85 -5.05 -8.08
N SER A 41 -16.22 -6.22 -7.98
CA SER A 41 -16.04 -7.18 -9.07
C SER A 41 -16.11 -8.62 -8.52
N ILE A 42 -15.99 -9.61 -9.40
CA ILE A 42 -15.93 -11.03 -8.99
C ILE A 42 -14.68 -11.34 -8.14
N GLU A 43 -13.62 -10.54 -8.26
CA GLU A 43 -12.39 -10.70 -7.45
C GLU A 43 -12.40 -9.84 -6.20
N THR A 44 -13.20 -8.76 -6.16
CA THR A 44 -13.21 -7.76 -5.08
C THR A 44 -14.64 -7.43 -4.67
N SER A 45 -15.09 -7.97 -3.55
CA SER A 45 -16.48 -7.85 -3.09
C SER A 45 -16.86 -6.43 -2.66
N GLU A 46 -15.91 -5.66 -2.13
CA GLU A 46 -16.14 -4.31 -1.58
C GLU A 46 -14.94 -3.40 -1.87
N VAL A 47 -15.21 -2.10 -2.00
CA VAL A 47 -14.19 -1.09 -2.27
C VAL A 47 -14.59 0.23 -1.62
N GLY A 48 -13.62 0.93 -1.02
CA GLY A 48 -13.84 2.17 -0.31
C GLY A 48 -12.55 2.93 -0.04
N PHE A 49 -12.69 4.20 0.34
CA PHE A 49 -11.62 5.01 0.92
C PHE A 49 -11.73 4.97 2.44
N PHE A 50 -10.60 4.89 3.13
CA PHE A 50 -10.54 4.78 4.58
C PHE A 50 -9.60 5.84 5.14
N GLY A 51 -10.03 6.49 6.22
CA GLY A 51 -9.17 7.39 6.98
C GLY A 51 -8.06 6.62 7.71
N ARG A 52 -7.03 7.35 8.13
CA ARG A 52 -5.86 6.78 8.83
C ARG A 52 -6.23 5.95 10.06
N ASN A 53 -7.27 6.35 10.79
CA ASN A 53 -7.72 5.70 12.03
C ASN A 53 -9.01 4.88 11.83
N GLU A 54 -9.41 4.65 10.57
CA GLU A 54 -10.65 3.98 10.19
C GLU A 54 -10.35 2.77 9.31
N LEU A 55 -9.19 2.13 9.55
CA LEU A 55 -8.73 1.00 8.76
C LEU A 55 -9.64 -0.21 8.99
N PRO A 56 -10.08 -0.90 7.92
CA PRO A 56 -10.78 -2.17 8.05
C PRO A 56 -9.79 -3.26 8.49
N PRO A 57 -10.25 -4.50 8.78
CA PRO A 57 -9.34 -5.62 9.03
C PRO A 57 -8.30 -5.77 7.91
N ILE A 58 -7.02 -5.67 8.27
CA ILE A 58 -5.91 -5.64 7.32
C ILE A 58 -5.46 -7.06 6.96
N SER A 59 -5.30 -7.31 5.66
CA SER A 59 -4.63 -8.50 5.17
C SER A 59 -3.10 -8.37 5.33
N THR A 60 -2.58 -8.71 6.51
CA THR A 60 -1.16 -8.53 6.86
C THR A 60 -0.21 -9.24 5.89
N ALA A 61 -0.64 -10.27 5.16
CA ALA A 61 0.18 -10.88 4.11
C ALA A 61 0.46 -9.93 2.93
N ARG A 62 -0.48 -9.01 2.63
CA ARG A 62 -0.42 -8.06 1.50
C ARG A 62 0.23 -6.73 1.89
N VAL A 63 -0.09 -6.19 3.06
CA VAL A 63 0.50 -4.92 3.57
C VAL A 63 0.38 -4.92 5.09
N THR A 64 1.36 -4.37 5.82
CA THR A 64 1.25 -4.22 7.27
C THR A 64 0.58 -2.90 7.63
N GLU A 65 -0.03 -2.83 8.81
CA GLU A 65 -0.59 -1.57 9.34
C GLU A 65 0.51 -0.50 9.52
N ALA A 66 1.71 -0.90 9.94
CA ALA A 66 2.86 0.00 10.03
C ALA A 66 3.24 0.63 8.68
N GLN A 67 3.23 -0.16 7.59
CA GLN A 67 3.47 0.34 6.23
C GLN A 67 2.37 1.33 5.80
N ILE A 68 1.09 1.02 6.09
CA ILE A 68 -0.02 1.93 5.79
C ILE A 68 0.18 3.28 6.50
N HIS A 69 0.49 3.26 7.81
CA HIS A 69 0.75 4.48 8.56
C HIS A 69 1.98 5.24 8.06
N GLN A 70 3.05 4.54 7.69
CA GLN A 70 4.22 5.17 7.06
C GLN A 70 3.81 5.94 5.80
N PHE A 71 2.97 5.35 4.93
CA PHE A 71 2.50 6.06 3.74
C PHE A 71 1.66 7.29 4.08
N PHE A 72 0.79 7.23 5.10
CA PHE A 72 0.10 8.43 5.58
C PHE A 72 1.07 9.54 6.04
N GLU A 73 2.19 9.20 6.67
CA GLU A 73 3.23 10.20 7.00
C GLU A 73 3.92 10.76 5.76
N LEU A 74 4.27 9.90 4.80
CA LEU A 74 4.87 10.33 3.55
C LEU A 74 3.95 11.26 2.74
N LEU A 75 2.63 11.20 2.92
CA LEU A 75 1.72 12.15 2.27
C LEU A 75 1.79 13.56 2.84
N GLN A 76 2.25 13.73 4.09
CA GLN A 76 2.44 15.07 4.67
C GLN A 76 3.64 15.78 4.04
N VAL A 77 4.68 15.01 3.68
CA VAL A 77 5.92 15.50 3.07
C VAL A 77 6.31 14.51 1.97
N LEU A 78 5.66 14.59 0.80
CA LEU A 78 5.89 13.69 -0.33
C LEU A 78 7.39 13.66 -0.68
N PRO A 79 8.13 12.58 -0.35
CA PRO A 79 9.58 12.57 -0.45
C PRO A 79 10.00 12.50 -1.91
N GLU A 80 11.02 13.26 -2.32
CA GLU A 80 11.56 13.19 -3.68
C GLU A 80 12.21 11.84 -3.99
N GLN A 81 12.71 11.15 -2.96
CA GLN A 81 13.41 9.87 -3.08
C GLN A 81 12.48 8.70 -2.74
N THR A 82 12.69 7.59 -3.46
CA THR A 82 12.08 6.29 -3.14
C THR A 82 12.73 5.69 -1.89
N ASP A 83 11.93 5.12 -1.01
CA ASP A 83 12.40 4.37 0.16
C ASP A 83 12.76 2.92 -0.19
N PHE A 84 13.86 2.42 0.35
CA PHE A 84 14.37 1.07 0.10
C PHE A 84 14.89 0.48 1.40
N ASP A 85 14.74 -0.84 1.58
CA ASP A 85 15.27 -1.54 2.76
C ASP A 85 16.06 -2.81 2.46
#